data_AF-A0A2M8D5A7-F1
#
_entry.id   AF-A0A2M8D5A7-F1
#
_cell.length_a   1.000
_cell.length_b   1.000
_cell.length_c   1.000
_cell.angle_alpha   90.00
_cell.angle_beta   90.00
_cell.angle_gamma   90.00
#
_symmetry.space_group_name_H-M   'P 1'
#
loop_
_entity.id
_entity.type
_entity.pdbx_description
1 polymer ?
#
loop_
_entity_poly.entity_id
_entity_poly.type
_entity_poly.pdbx_seq_one_letter_code
_entity_poly.pdbx_strand_id
1 'polypeptide(L)'
;WHLECSVMSMKYLGETLDIHAGGEDLIFPHHENEIAQSEAATGKPFVRYWIHCKYLIVEGKKMSKSLGNFFTLRELLEKGYDPMAIRYTLIAAHYRKQLNFTFDSLDNAAKAIDRVESFYNAVNQTANQAPLSPELSELILKHRKQFTDAMDDDLNISGGLAALFEFIREVNTRYPDSQVPEGNKAAVLTFLDELNTVIGCFNFRDQLADKEIMKLIEERNQARRDRNFARADEIRDALKAMGIVLEDTRDATRFKRLK
;
A
#
# COMPACT_ATOMS: atom_id res chain seq x y z
N TRP A 1 8.48 -16.18 28.82
CA TRP A 1 8.29 -16.27 27.36
C TRP A 1 6.95 -16.88 26.99
N HIS A 2 6.71 -18.20 27.11
CA HIS A 2 5.46 -18.80 26.59
C HIS A 2 4.19 -18.46 27.38
N LEU A 3 4.25 -18.51 28.72
CA LEU A 3 3.07 -18.36 29.59
C LEU A 3 2.38 -16.99 29.48
N GLU A 4 3.12 -15.95 29.10
CA GLU A 4 2.59 -14.59 28.96
C GLU A 4 1.49 -14.55 27.89
N CYS A 5 1.71 -15.19 26.73
CA CYS A 5 0.76 -15.22 25.62
C CYS A 5 -0.53 -15.97 26.00
N SER A 6 -0.41 -17.16 26.62
CA SER A 6 -1.57 -17.92 27.11
C SER A 6 -2.40 -17.13 28.13
N VAL A 7 -1.75 -16.53 29.14
CA VAL A 7 -2.46 -15.81 30.21
C VAL A 7 -3.13 -14.54 29.69
N MET A 8 -2.42 -13.75 28.87
CA MET A 8 -2.98 -12.50 28.35
C MET A 8 -4.10 -12.77 27.34
N SER A 9 -3.90 -13.68 26.39
CA SER A 9 -4.92 -13.98 25.38
C SER A 9 -6.21 -14.49 26.03
N MET A 10 -6.13 -15.42 26.97
CA MET A 10 -7.32 -15.94 27.65
C MET A 10 -8.04 -14.88 28.49
N LYS A 11 -7.30 -13.98 29.13
CA LYS A 11 -7.89 -12.87 29.90
C LYS A 11 -8.74 -11.94 29.03
N TYR A 12 -8.30 -11.64 27.82
CA TYR A 12 -8.95 -10.64 26.96
C TYR A 12 -9.91 -11.23 25.93
N LEU A 13 -9.65 -12.46 25.45
CA LEU A 13 -10.37 -13.08 24.34
C LEU A 13 -11.18 -14.32 24.76
N GLY A 14 -11.00 -14.78 25.99
CA GLY A 14 -11.63 -15.99 26.51
C GLY A 14 -10.77 -17.24 26.33
N GLU A 15 -11.23 -18.36 26.89
CA GLU A 15 -10.47 -19.61 26.97
C GLU A 15 -10.30 -20.33 25.62
N THR A 16 -11.10 -19.95 24.61
CA THR A 16 -10.98 -20.45 23.24
C THR A 16 -11.00 -19.27 22.27
N LEU A 17 -9.94 -19.11 21.49
CA LEU A 17 -9.81 -18.08 20.46
C LEU A 17 -10.30 -18.60 19.11
N ASP A 18 -10.82 -17.71 18.28
CA ASP A 18 -11.12 -18.03 16.88
C ASP A 18 -9.84 -18.14 16.05
N ILE A 19 -8.99 -17.11 16.08
CA ILE A 19 -7.75 -17.03 15.29
C ILE A 19 -6.57 -16.65 16.19
N HIS A 20 -5.46 -17.37 16.04
CA HIS A 20 -4.16 -17.00 16.62
C HIS A 20 -3.09 -17.01 15.52
N ALA A 21 -2.31 -15.94 15.43
CA ALA A 21 -1.35 -15.75 14.35
C ALA A 21 0.09 -15.58 14.86
N GLY A 22 1.06 -15.93 14.02
CA GLY A 22 2.48 -15.67 14.29
C GLY A 22 3.38 -16.00 13.11
N GLY A 23 4.70 -15.94 13.31
CA GLY A 23 5.65 -16.45 12.33
C GLY A 23 5.72 -17.98 12.32
N GLU A 24 6.20 -18.58 11.23
CA GLU A 24 6.40 -20.03 11.16
C GLU A 24 7.42 -20.56 12.18
N ASP A 25 8.31 -19.70 12.68
CA ASP A 25 9.23 -19.99 13.77
C ASP A 25 8.54 -20.21 15.11
N LEU A 26 7.34 -19.64 15.28
CA LEU A 26 6.58 -19.75 16.51
C LEU A 26 5.75 -21.03 16.57
N ILE A 27 5.57 -21.76 15.46
CA ILE A 27 4.88 -23.06 15.46
C ILE A 27 5.46 -23.95 16.56
N PHE A 28 6.79 -24.08 16.60
CA PHE A 28 7.48 -24.81 17.65
C PHE A 28 8.75 -24.06 18.12
N PRO A 29 8.98 -23.95 19.45
CA PRO A 29 8.19 -24.51 20.53
C PRO A 29 7.09 -23.59 21.05
N HIS A 30 6.96 -22.35 20.52
CA HIS A 30 6.19 -21.31 21.19
C HIS A 30 4.69 -21.59 21.27
N HIS A 31 4.02 -21.70 20.12
CA HIS A 31 2.59 -21.95 20.06
C HIS A 31 2.21 -23.34 20.57
N GLU A 32 3.07 -24.36 20.36
CA GLU A 32 2.87 -25.68 20.96
C GLU A 32 2.83 -25.63 22.49
N ASN A 33 3.71 -24.81 23.10
CA ASN A 33 3.69 -24.59 24.54
C ASN A 33 2.47 -23.78 25.00
N GLU A 34 1.98 -22.82 24.20
CA GLU A 34 0.76 -22.09 24.51
C GLU A 34 -0.47 -23.01 24.52
N ILE A 35 -0.58 -23.90 23.53
CA ILE A 35 -1.61 -24.95 23.47
C ILE A 35 -1.51 -25.80 24.73
N ALA A 36 -0.32 -26.35 25.03
CA ALA A 36 -0.13 -27.20 26.20
C ALA A 36 -0.52 -26.50 27.52
N GLN A 37 -0.20 -25.22 27.68
CA GLN A 37 -0.52 -24.44 28.88
C GLN A 37 -2.01 -24.15 28.99
N SER A 38 -2.61 -23.63 27.93
CA SER A 38 -4.01 -23.19 27.92
C SER A 38 -4.97 -24.38 28.00
N GLU A 39 -4.72 -25.44 27.24
CA GLU A 39 -5.59 -26.62 27.21
C GLU A 39 -5.47 -27.45 28.49
N ALA A 40 -4.27 -27.56 29.08
CA ALA A 40 -4.11 -28.24 30.37
C ALA A 40 -4.78 -27.48 31.52
N ALA A 41 -4.79 -26.14 31.47
CA ALA A 41 -5.43 -25.32 32.50
C ALA A 41 -6.96 -25.31 32.40
N THR A 42 -7.52 -25.39 31.18
CA THR A 42 -8.96 -25.17 30.94
C THR A 42 -9.73 -26.44 30.56
N GLY A 43 -9.05 -27.47 30.04
CA GLY A 43 -9.68 -28.65 29.45
C GLY A 43 -10.43 -28.38 28.15
N LYS A 44 -10.19 -27.23 27.50
CA LYS A 44 -10.88 -26.80 26.27
C LYS A 44 -9.88 -26.60 25.12
N PRO A 45 -10.30 -26.75 23.86
CA PRO A 45 -9.47 -26.34 22.72
C PRO A 45 -9.09 -24.88 22.82
N PHE A 46 -7.79 -24.55 22.69
CA PHE A 46 -7.31 -23.18 22.91
C PHE A 46 -7.58 -22.27 21.70
N VAL A 47 -7.38 -22.74 20.47
CA VAL A 47 -7.55 -21.93 19.24
C VAL A 47 -8.17 -22.77 18.13
N ARG A 48 -9.12 -22.20 17.37
CA ARG A 48 -9.75 -22.88 16.22
C ARG A 48 -8.92 -22.82 14.95
N TYR A 49 -8.34 -21.66 14.64
CA TYR A 49 -7.52 -21.45 13.44
C TYR A 49 -6.18 -20.83 13.78
N TRP A 50 -5.10 -21.50 13.36
CA TRP A 50 -3.74 -21.00 13.47
C TRP A 50 -3.25 -20.47 12.13
N ILE A 51 -2.71 -19.24 12.11
CA ILE A 51 -2.25 -18.57 10.89
C ILE A 51 -0.76 -18.24 11.03
N HIS A 52 0.09 -18.85 10.20
CA HIS A 52 1.54 -18.64 10.25
C HIS A 52 2.10 -18.06 8.96
N CYS A 53 2.80 -16.93 9.05
CA CYS A 53 3.52 -16.35 7.92
C CYS A 53 4.89 -17.00 7.73
N LYS A 54 5.31 -17.14 6.47
CA LYS A 54 6.63 -17.67 6.11
C LYS A 54 7.73 -16.62 6.32
N TYR A 55 8.96 -17.10 6.50
CA TYR A 55 10.13 -16.24 6.56
C TYR A 55 10.32 -15.40 5.30
N LEU A 56 10.83 -14.19 5.53
CA LEU A 56 11.44 -13.36 4.50
C LEU A 56 12.85 -13.88 4.20
N ILE A 57 13.18 -14.03 2.92
CA ILE A 57 14.57 -14.15 2.45
C ILE A 57 14.98 -12.82 1.82
N VAL A 58 16.26 -12.46 1.92
CA VAL A 58 16.80 -11.19 1.43
C VAL A 58 17.91 -11.50 0.44
N GLU A 59 17.77 -11.02 -0.79
CA GLU A 59 18.72 -11.27 -1.89
C GLU A 59 19.04 -12.77 -2.06
N GLY A 60 17.97 -13.59 -2.04
CA GLY A 60 18.06 -15.04 -2.21
C GLY A 60 18.64 -15.81 -1.02
N LYS A 61 18.94 -15.15 0.10
CA LYS A 61 19.55 -15.77 1.29
C LYS A 61 18.67 -15.58 2.53
N LYS A 62 18.78 -16.51 3.48
CA LYS A 62 18.16 -16.34 4.80
C LYS A 62 18.68 -15.05 5.45
N MET A 63 17.78 -14.27 6.03
CA MET A 63 18.14 -13.05 6.74
C MET A 63 19.00 -13.37 7.97
N SER A 64 20.14 -12.71 8.12
CA SER A 64 20.96 -12.80 9.33
C SER A 64 21.87 -11.58 9.49
N LYS A 65 22.15 -11.21 10.74
CA LYS A 65 23.09 -10.13 11.03
C LYS A 65 24.51 -10.44 10.56
N SER A 66 24.94 -11.71 10.66
CA SER A 66 26.29 -12.14 10.26
C SER A 66 26.54 -12.09 8.76
N LEU A 67 25.51 -12.31 7.93
CA LEU A 67 25.59 -12.14 6.48
C LEU A 67 25.44 -10.69 6.02
N GLY A 68 25.15 -9.76 6.93
CA GLY A 68 24.93 -8.34 6.61
C GLY A 68 23.69 -8.06 5.77
N ASN A 69 22.78 -9.04 5.61
CA ASN A 69 21.55 -8.94 4.82
C ASN A 69 20.29 -8.76 5.70
N PHE A 70 20.48 -8.29 6.92
CA PHE A 70 19.41 -7.90 7.82
C PHE A 70 19.20 -6.39 7.69
N PHE A 71 17.99 -5.98 7.31
CA PHE A 71 17.61 -4.57 7.20
C PHE A 71 16.43 -4.28 8.12
N THR A 72 16.58 -3.25 8.93
CA THR A 72 15.47 -2.67 9.68
C THR A 72 14.67 -1.73 8.79
N LEU A 73 13.41 -1.49 9.16
CA LEU A 73 12.59 -0.47 8.50
C LEU A 73 13.28 0.90 8.52
N ARG A 74 13.89 1.28 9.65
CA ARG A 74 14.59 2.58 9.78
C ARG A 74 15.72 2.71 8.76
N GLU A 75 16.56 1.68 8.60
CA GLU A 75 17.66 1.70 7.63
C GLU A 75 17.15 1.81 6.19
N LEU A 76 16.05 1.13 5.85
CA LEU A 76 15.44 1.25 4.52
C LEU A 76 14.91 2.68 4.27
N LEU A 77 14.29 3.30 5.27
CA LEU A 77 13.82 4.68 5.18
C LEU A 77 14.97 5.69 5.08
N GLU A 78 16.05 5.49 5.84
CA GLU A 78 17.26 6.32 5.77
C GLU A 78 17.97 6.21 4.41
N LYS A 79 17.86 5.05 3.75
CA LYS A 79 18.31 4.85 2.36
C LYS A 79 17.41 5.54 1.32
N GLY A 80 16.28 6.10 1.72
CA GLY A 80 15.39 6.85 0.84
C GLY A 80 14.28 6.02 0.19
N TYR A 81 14.05 4.77 0.63
CA TYR A 81 12.95 3.97 0.11
C TYR A 81 11.60 4.46 0.65
N ASP A 82 10.61 4.46 -0.22
CA ASP A 82 9.25 4.85 0.14
C ASP A 82 8.60 3.79 1.07
N PRO A 83 7.97 4.19 2.20
CA PRO A 83 7.33 3.24 3.11
C PRO A 83 6.21 2.41 2.47
N MET A 84 5.46 2.98 1.53
CA MET A 84 4.41 2.26 0.82
C MET A 84 5.00 1.27 -0.17
N ALA A 85 6.12 1.59 -0.83
CA ALA A 85 6.84 0.62 -1.65
C ALA A 85 7.34 -0.58 -0.81
N ILE A 86 7.83 -0.33 0.41
CA ILE A 86 8.22 -1.39 1.35
C ILE A 86 6.99 -2.22 1.74
N ARG A 87 5.89 -1.59 2.15
CA ARG A 87 4.65 -2.29 2.52
C ARG A 87 4.11 -3.13 1.37
N TYR A 88 4.01 -2.55 0.18
CA TYR A 88 3.53 -3.21 -1.03
C TYR A 88 4.38 -4.44 -1.34
N THR A 89 5.71 -4.32 -1.27
CA THR A 89 6.63 -5.45 -1.47
C THR A 89 6.33 -6.59 -0.50
N LEU A 90 6.12 -6.28 0.78
CA LEU A 90 5.85 -7.27 1.82
C LEU A 90 4.50 -7.98 1.67
N ILE A 91 3.49 -7.29 1.11
CA ILE A 91 2.16 -7.88 0.90
C ILE A 91 1.95 -8.45 -0.50
N ALA A 92 2.83 -8.19 -1.47
CA ALA A 92 2.59 -8.61 -2.86
C ALA A 92 2.62 -10.13 -3.06
N ALA A 93 3.13 -10.89 -2.08
CA ALA A 93 3.13 -12.34 -2.06
C ALA A 93 2.18 -12.90 -0.99
N HIS A 94 1.60 -14.06 -1.29
CA HIS A 94 0.81 -14.83 -0.32
C HIS A 94 1.59 -15.09 0.97
N TYR A 95 1.01 -14.82 2.14
CA TYR A 95 1.71 -14.86 3.44
C TYR A 95 2.33 -16.23 3.79
N ARG A 96 1.75 -17.32 3.28
CA ARG A 96 2.25 -18.71 3.39
C ARG A 96 3.33 -19.09 2.38
N LYS A 97 3.81 -18.17 1.55
CA LYS A 97 4.94 -18.38 0.62
C LYS A 97 6.15 -17.59 1.11
N GLN A 98 7.33 -18.17 0.97
CA GLN A 98 8.56 -17.41 1.22
C GLN A 98 8.64 -16.24 0.24
N LEU A 99 8.80 -15.04 0.77
CA LEU A 99 8.99 -13.83 -0.01
C LEU A 99 10.50 -13.54 -0.13
N ASN A 100 10.98 -13.35 -1.35
CA ASN A 100 12.32 -12.84 -1.60
C ASN A 100 12.30 -11.32 -1.70
N PHE A 101 12.75 -10.65 -0.65
CA PHE A 101 12.94 -9.23 -0.62
C PHE A 101 14.24 -8.86 -1.34
N THR A 102 14.11 -8.08 -2.41
CA THR A 102 15.26 -7.52 -3.13
C THR A 102 15.09 -6.02 -3.28
N PHE A 103 16.18 -5.29 -3.50
CA PHE A 103 16.06 -3.86 -3.82
C PHE A 103 15.32 -3.61 -5.14
N ASP A 104 15.48 -4.49 -6.13
CA ASP A 104 14.70 -4.45 -7.38
C ASP A 104 13.19 -4.62 -7.12
N SER A 105 12.80 -5.40 -6.10
CA SER A 105 11.40 -5.55 -5.74
C SER A 105 10.78 -4.25 -5.19
N LEU A 106 11.58 -3.42 -4.50
CA LEU A 106 11.15 -2.10 -4.03
C LEU A 106 10.93 -1.13 -5.21
N ASP A 107 11.84 -1.13 -6.18
CA ASP A 107 11.71 -0.28 -7.38
C ASP A 107 10.50 -0.68 -8.22
N ASN A 108 10.24 -1.99 -8.33
CA ASN A 108 9.06 -2.51 -9.01
C ASN A 108 7.77 -2.18 -8.24
N ALA A 109 7.79 -2.24 -6.91
CA ALA A 109 6.67 -1.84 -6.06
C ALA A 109 6.35 -0.34 -6.23
N ALA A 110 7.35 0.53 -6.26
CA ALA A 110 7.17 1.95 -6.50
C ALA A 110 6.47 2.22 -7.84
N LYS A 111 6.94 1.59 -8.93
CA LYS A 111 6.30 1.70 -10.25
C LYS A 111 4.86 1.16 -10.27
N ALA A 112 4.59 0.10 -9.51
CA ALA A 112 3.25 -0.47 -9.40
C ALA A 112 2.29 0.50 -8.69
N ILE A 113 2.73 1.12 -7.59
CA ILE A 113 1.99 2.16 -6.87
C ILE A 113 1.73 3.36 -7.78
N ASP A 114 2.79 3.90 -8.41
CA ASP A 114 2.69 5.04 -9.32
C ASP A 114 1.68 4.81 -10.44
N ARG A 115 1.61 3.58 -10.98
CA ARG A 115 0.65 3.21 -12.02
C ARG A 115 -0.79 3.28 -11.53
N VAL A 116 -1.08 2.79 -10.32
CA VAL A 116 -2.42 2.81 -9.74
C VAL A 116 -2.84 4.23 -9.40
N GLU A 117 -1.94 5.00 -8.79
CA GLU A 117 -2.19 6.40 -8.43
C GLU A 117 -2.36 7.29 -9.67
N SER A 118 -1.53 7.10 -10.69
CA SER A 118 -1.67 7.81 -11.97
C SER A 118 -3.02 7.51 -12.64
N PHE A 119 -3.47 6.26 -12.59
CA PHE A 119 -4.79 5.87 -13.10
C PHE A 119 -5.92 6.54 -12.30
N TYR A 120 -5.85 6.50 -10.97
CA TYR A 120 -6.81 7.19 -10.09
C TYR A 120 -6.90 8.69 -10.44
N ASN A 121 -5.75 9.34 -10.60
CA ASN A 121 -5.66 10.74 -10.96
C ASN A 121 -6.23 11.08 -12.33
N ALA A 122 -5.96 10.24 -13.33
CA ALA A 122 -6.44 10.43 -14.68
C ALA A 122 -7.98 10.30 -14.72
N VAL A 123 -8.54 9.30 -14.05
CA VAL A 123 -9.99 9.16 -13.86
C VAL A 123 -10.56 10.36 -13.11
N ASN A 124 -9.90 10.83 -12.04
CA ASN A 124 -10.36 12.00 -11.29
C ASN A 124 -10.33 13.30 -12.12
N GLN A 125 -9.52 13.35 -13.19
CA GLN A 125 -9.42 14.47 -14.12
C GLN A 125 -10.26 14.31 -15.37
N THR A 126 -11.03 13.22 -15.49
CA THR A 126 -11.83 13.01 -16.70
C THR A 126 -12.79 14.18 -16.92
N ALA A 127 -12.86 14.63 -18.17
CA ALA A 127 -13.83 15.61 -18.65
C ALA A 127 -14.66 15.05 -19.81
N ASN A 128 -14.66 13.73 -19.97
CA ASN A 128 -15.36 13.04 -21.05
C ASN A 128 -16.88 13.12 -20.86
N GLN A 129 -17.53 13.94 -21.70
CA GLN A 129 -18.99 14.17 -21.72
C GLN A 129 -19.79 13.06 -22.41
N ALA A 130 -19.16 11.92 -22.72
CA ALA A 130 -19.89 10.76 -23.23
C ALA A 130 -21.00 10.32 -22.24
N PRO A 131 -22.07 9.68 -22.74
CA PRO A 131 -23.10 9.11 -21.87
C PRO A 131 -22.51 8.13 -20.87
N LEU A 132 -23.18 7.99 -19.72
CA LEU A 132 -22.85 6.98 -18.72
C LEU A 132 -22.79 5.59 -19.37
N SER A 133 -21.69 4.87 -19.14
CA SER A 133 -21.48 3.52 -19.66
C SER A 133 -21.93 2.47 -18.64
N PRO A 134 -22.98 1.67 -18.92
CA PRO A 134 -23.35 0.52 -18.10
C PRO A 134 -22.23 -0.54 -18.04
N GLU A 135 -21.47 -0.69 -19.12
CA GLU A 135 -20.40 -1.68 -19.25
C GLU A 135 -19.27 -1.42 -18.24
N LEU A 136 -18.98 -0.15 -17.94
CA LEU A 136 -18.00 0.21 -16.91
C LEU A 136 -18.48 -0.16 -15.50
N SER A 137 -19.79 -0.05 -15.24
CA SER A 137 -20.38 -0.50 -13.98
C SER A 137 -20.32 -2.02 -13.84
N GLU A 138 -20.58 -2.77 -14.91
CA GLU A 138 -20.40 -4.23 -14.94
C GLU A 138 -18.94 -4.62 -14.73
N LEU A 139 -18.00 -3.88 -15.31
CA LEU A 139 -16.57 -4.12 -15.15
C LEU A 139 -16.13 -3.92 -13.68
N ILE A 140 -16.64 -2.89 -13.00
CA ILE A 140 -16.42 -2.68 -11.56
C ILE A 140 -16.96 -3.87 -10.76
N LEU A 141 -18.19 -4.31 -11.02
CA LEU A 141 -18.79 -5.44 -10.29
C LEU A 141 -18.00 -6.74 -10.50
N LYS A 142 -17.57 -7.01 -11.74
CA LYS A 142 -16.72 -8.16 -12.08
C LYS A 142 -15.43 -8.15 -11.27
N HIS A 143 -14.66 -7.07 -11.36
CA HIS A 143 -13.34 -6.99 -10.71
C HIS A 143 -13.43 -6.89 -9.19
N ARG A 144 -14.50 -6.30 -8.65
CA ARG A 144 -14.83 -6.38 -7.23
C ARG A 144 -15.02 -7.82 -6.79
N LYS A 145 -15.83 -8.59 -7.52
CA LYS A 145 -16.04 -10.01 -7.19
C LYS A 145 -14.74 -10.79 -7.27
N GLN A 146 -13.93 -10.58 -8.33
CA GLN A 146 -12.64 -11.25 -8.47
C GLN A 146 -11.67 -10.91 -7.33
N PHE A 147 -11.64 -9.66 -6.89
CA PHE A 147 -10.86 -9.25 -5.73
C PHE A 147 -11.35 -9.93 -4.44
N THR A 148 -12.66 -9.90 -4.18
CA THR A 148 -13.26 -10.52 -2.99
C THR A 148 -13.02 -12.03 -2.98
N ASP A 149 -13.29 -12.73 -4.08
CA ASP A 149 -13.07 -14.17 -4.19
C ASP A 149 -11.59 -14.52 -3.93
N ALA A 150 -10.65 -13.70 -4.39
CA ALA A 150 -9.22 -13.91 -4.12
C ALA A 150 -8.87 -13.66 -2.65
N MET A 151 -9.45 -12.64 -2.00
CA MET A 151 -9.20 -12.40 -0.57
C MET A 151 -9.84 -13.46 0.33
N ASP A 152 -11.00 -14.00 -0.06
CA ASP A 152 -11.69 -15.09 0.64
C ASP A 152 -10.94 -16.42 0.51
N ASP A 153 -10.15 -16.59 -0.57
CA ASP A 153 -9.21 -17.71 -0.75
C ASP A 153 -7.90 -17.48 0.03
N ASP A 154 -7.95 -17.70 1.34
CA ASP A 154 -6.78 -17.65 2.26
C ASP A 154 -5.95 -16.37 2.14
N LEU A 155 -6.61 -15.21 2.05
CA LEU A 155 -5.95 -13.91 1.91
C LEU A 155 -5.00 -13.84 0.71
N ASN A 156 -5.40 -14.41 -0.44
CA ASN A 156 -4.62 -14.41 -1.69
C ASN A 156 -4.58 -13.01 -2.34
N ILE A 157 -3.80 -12.14 -1.71
CA ILE A 157 -3.49 -10.78 -2.12
C ILE A 157 -2.86 -10.70 -3.52
N SER A 158 -2.09 -11.71 -3.95
CA SER A 158 -1.54 -11.75 -5.31
C SER A 158 -2.67 -11.83 -6.35
N GLY A 159 -3.72 -12.61 -6.08
CA GLY A 159 -4.93 -12.65 -6.90
C GLY A 159 -5.73 -11.34 -6.86
N GLY A 160 -5.85 -10.74 -5.68
CA GLY A 160 -6.51 -9.43 -5.52
C GLY A 160 -5.79 -8.31 -6.32
N LEU A 161 -4.46 -8.25 -6.23
CA LEU A 161 -3.66 -7.30 -7.03
C LEU A 161 -3.80 -7.56 -8.53
N ALA A 162 -3.89 -8.82 -8.96
CA ALA A 162 -4.15 -9.15 -10.36
C ALA A 162 -5.50 -8.58 -10.83
N ALA A 163 -6.58 -8.74 -10.06
CA ALA A 163 -7.88 -8.15 -10.37
C ALA A 163 -7.82 -6.61 -10.51
N LEU A 164 -7.10 -5.92 -9.61
CA LEU A 164 -6.88 -4.47 -9.71
C LEU A 164 -6.18 -4.07 -11.01
N PHE A 165 -5.06 -4.72 -11.35
CA PHE A 165 -4.31 -4.36 -12.56
C PHE A 165 -5.02 -4.76 -13.85
N GLU A 166 -5.80 -5.85 -13.83
CA GLU A 166 -6.67 -6.22 -14.94
C GLU A 166 -7.79 -5.20 -15.14
N PHE A 167 -8.42 -4.71 -14.07
CA PHE A 167 -9.39 -3.62 -14.13
C PHE A 167 -8.79 -2.38 -14.81
N ILE A 168 -7.62 -1.92 -14.32
CA ILE A 168 -6.93 -0.75 -14.89
C ILE A 168 -6.64 -0.96 -16.38
N ARG A 169 -6.14 -2.15 -16.76
CA ARG A 169 -5.86 -2.50 -18.16
C ARG A 169 -7.14 -2.45 -19.01
N GLU A 170 -8.20 -3.09 -18.54
CA GLU A 170 -9.49 -3.18 -19.22
C GLU A 170 -10.16 -1.80 -19.40
N VAL A 171 -10.04 -0.90 -18.41
CA VAL A 171 -10.49 0.48 -18.52
C VAL A 171 -9.66 1.22 -19.56
N ASN A 172 -8.33 1.18 -19.46
CA ASN A 172 -7.44 1.91 -20.38
C ASN A 172 -7.52 1.42 -21.84
N THR A 173 -7.86 0.15 -22.07
CA THR A 173 -8.13 -0.38 -23.41
C THR A 173 -9.38 0.24 -24.04
N ARG A 174 -10.40 0.54 -23.24
CA ARG A 174 -11.69 1.10 -23.70
C ARG A 174 -11.70 2.62 -23.71
N TYR A 175 -11.00 3.21 -22.74
CA TYR A 175 -10.94 4.64 -22.49
C TYR A 175 -9.47 5.08 -22.48
N PRO A 176 -8.93 5.51 -23.63
CA PRO A 176 -7.57 6.05 -23.71
C PRO A 176 -7.36 7.17 -22.69
N ASP A 177 -6.15 7.26 -22.14
CA ASP A 177 -5.78 8.23 -21.10
C ASP A 177 -6.69 8.18 -19.86
N SER A 178 -7.32 7.03 -19.62
CA SER A 178 -8.27 6.79 -18.52
C SER A 178 -9.46 7.76 -18.51
N GLN A 179 -9.81 8.34 -19.67
CA GLN A 179 -10.92 9.28 -19.83
C GLN A 179 -12.27 8.56 -19.86
N VAL A 180 -12.66 7.99 -18.71
CA VAL A 180 -13.98 7.37 -18.51
C VAL A 180 -15.09 8.43 -18.58
N PRO A 181 -16.34 8.08 -18.97
CA PRO A 181 -17.45 9.04 -18.95
C PRO A 181 -17.59 9.69 -17.57
N GLU A 182 -17.82 11.00 -17.54
CA GLU A 182 -17.87 11.77 -16.29
C GLU A 182 -18.91 11.22 -15.31
N GLY A 183 -20.03 10.71 -15.81
CA GLY A 183 -21.07 10.04 -15.02
C GLY A 183 -20.60 8.77 -14.29
N ASN A 184 -19.53 8.12 -14.75
CA ASN A 184 -18.96 6.92 -14.10
C ASN A 184 -17.79 7.23 -13.15
N LYS A 185 -17.25 8.46 -13.17
CA LYS A 185 -16.05 8.86 -12.40
C LYS A 185 -16.16 8.47 -10.92
N ALA A 186 -17.25 8.86 -10.27
CA ALA A 186 -17.43 8.61 -8.84
C ALA A 186 -17.42 7.11 -8.51
N ALA A 187 -18.03 6.27 -9.35
CA ALA A 187 -18.10 4.83 -9.14
C ALA A 187 -16.71 4.17 -9.26
N VAL A 188 -15.91 4.58 -10.24
CA VAL A 188 -14.53 4.08 -10.40
C VAL A 188 -13.65 4.48 -9.22
N LEU A 189 -13.68 5.76 -8.79
CA LEU A 189 -12.88 6.23 -7.67
C LEU A 189 -13.27 5.53 -6.37
N THR A 190 -14.58 5.39 -6.11
CA THR A 190 -15.09 4.68 -4.92
C THR A 190 -14.62 3.23 -4.90
N PHE A 191 -14.66 2.55 -6.05
CA PHE A 191 -14.16 1.19 -6.16
C PHE A 191 -12.67 1.08 -5.82
N LEU A 192 -11.84 1.98 -6.35
CA LEU A 192 -10.40 2.01 -6.03
C LEU A 192 -10.14 2.29 -4.54
N ASP A 193 -10.87 3.25 -3.97
CA ASP A 193 -10.80 3.59 -2.54
C ASP A 193 -11.14 2.38 -1.67
N GLU A 194 -12.20 1.62 -2.02
CA GLU A 194 -12.60 0.40 -1.32
C GLU A 194 -11.51 -0.68 -1.38
N LEU A 195 -10.93 -0.95 -2.55
CA LEU A 195 -9.81 -1.90 -2.66
C LEU A 195 -8.62 -1.47 -1.80
N ASN A 196 -8.34 -0.17 -1.77
CA ASN A 196 -7.24 0.37 -0.99
C ASN A 196 -7.49 0.35 0.53
N THR A 197 -8.73 0.18 1.00
CA THR A 197 -8.97 -0.08 2.44
C THR A 197 -8.36 -1.40 2.90
N VAL A 198 -8.23 -2.37 1.98
CA VAL A 198 -7.62 -3.68 2.23
C VAL A 198 -6.12 -3.65 1.92
N ILE A 199 -5.74 -3.15 0.73
CA ILE A 199 -4.34 -3.10 0.28
C ILE A 199 -3.53 -2.10 1.12
N GLY A 200 -4.06 -0.90 1.31
CA GLY A 200 -3.48 0.17 2.13
C GLY A 200 -2.09 0.58 1.68
N CYS A 201 -1.85 0.65 0.37
CA CYS A 201 -0.54 1.01 -0.21
C CYS A 201 -0.62 2.21 -1.16
N PHE A 202 -1.81 2.71 -1.50
CA PHE A 202 -1.97 3.82 -2.43
C PHE A 202 -2.39 5.09 -1.70
N ASN A 203 -1.88 6.23 -2.15
CA ASN A 203 -2.16 7.52 -1.59
C ASN A 203 -3.00 8.37 -2.55
N PHE A 204 -4.31 8.09 -2.57
CA PHE A 204 -5.25 8.80 -3.45
C PHE A 204 -5.61 10.21 -2.98
N ARG A 205 -5.41 10.54 -1.69
CA ARG A 205 -5.85 11.81 -1.08
C ARG A 205 -4.80 12.91 -1.14
N ASP A 206 -3.51 12.59 -1.06
CA ASP A 206 -2.45 13.61 -1.10
C ASP A 206 -2.28 14.27 -2.48
N GLN A 207 -2.86 13.70 -3.54
CA GLN A 207 -2.61 14.13 -4.91
C GLN A 207 -3.46 15.33 -5.36
N LEU A 208 -4.58 15.60 -4.71
CA LEU A 208 -5.29 16.88 -4.84
C LEU A 208 -4.42 18.03 -4.30
N ALA A 209 -3.75 17.82 -3.16
CA ALA A 209 -2.77 18.76 -2.63
C ALA A 209 -1.53 18.86 -3.53
N ASP A 210 -1.07 17.77 -4.17
CA ASP A 210 0.06 17.83 -5.12
C ASP A 210 -0.22 18.72 -6.33
N LYS A 211 -1.45 18.77 -6.85
CA LYS A 211 -1.80 19.71 -7.93
C LYS A 211 -1.76 21.16 -7.49
N GLU A 212 -2.24 21.45 -6.29
CA GLU A 212 -2.16 22.79 -5.71
C GLU A 212 -0.71 23.19 -5.47
N ILE A 213 0.11 22.27 -4.95
CA ILE A 213 1.55 22.43 -4.77
C ILE A 213 2.24 22.68 -6.12
N MET A 214 1.94 21.89 -7.15
CA MET A 214 2.53 22.06 -8.48
C MET A 214 2.12 23.38 -9.13
N LYS A 215 0.87 23.83 -8.93
CA LYS A 215 0.41 25.15 -9.39
C LYS A 215 1.17 26.27 -8.69
N LEU A 216 1.38 26.16 -7.38
CA LEU A 216 2.19 27.11 -6.61
C LEU A 216 3.65 27.08 -7.08
N ILE A 217 4.23 25.91 -7.38
CA ILE A 217 5.59 25.80 -7.91
C ILE A 217 5.70 26.48 -9.28
N GLU A 218 4.73 26.29 -10.17
CA GLU A 218 4.75 26.93 -11.49
C GLU A 218 4.56 28.45 -11.37
N GLU A 219 3.65 28.91 -10.51
CA GLU A 219 3.47 30.33 -10.21
C GLU A 219 4.76 30.96 -9.64
N ARG A 220 5.44 30.25 -8.73
CA ARG A 220 6.75 30.66 -8.20
C ARG A 220 7.80 30.75 -9.30
N ASN A 221 7.88 29.75 -10.19
CA ASN A 221 8.83 29.74 -11.30
C ASN A 221 8.57 30.92 -12.25
N GLN A 222 7.30 31.21 -12.53
CA GLN A 222 6.90 32.36 -13.33
C GLN A 222 7.28 33.69 -12.64
N ALA A 223 6.99 33.84 -11.35
CA ALA A 223 7.38 35.01 -10.58
C ALA A 223 8.91 35.26 -10.60
N ARG A 224 9.72 34.20 -10.56
CA ARG A 224 11.18 34.31 -10.72
C ARG A 224 11.58 34.75 -12.13
N ARG A 225 10.93 34.22 -13.17
CA ARG A 225 11.15 34.66 -14.58
C ARG A 225 10.82 36.14 -14.76
N ASP A 226 9.76 36.60 -14.11
CA ASP A 226 9.30 38.00 -14.15
C ASP A 226 10.05 38.92 -13.17
N ARG A 227 11.09 38.41 -12.49
CA ARG A 227 11.88 39.11 -11.45
C ARG A 227 11.06 39.64 -10.27
N ASN A 228 9.88 39.07 -10.03
CA ASN A 228 9.07 39.31 -8.85
C ASN A 228 9.52 38.39 -7.69
N PHE A 229 10.65 38.73 -7.08
CA PHE A 229 11.24 37.92 -6.01
C PHE A 229 10.39 37.88 -4.74
N ALA A 230 9.67 38.97 -4.44
CA ALA A 230 8.76 39.02 -3.30
C ALA A 230 7.65 37.95 -3.41
N ARG A 231 7.00 37.83 -4.57
CA ARG A 231 5.99 36.80 -4.81
C ARG A 231 6.56 35.38 -4.78
N ALA A 232 7.77 35.20 -5.31
CA ALA A 232 8.44 33.90 -5.29
C ALA A 232 8.78 33.44 -3.85
N ASP A 233 9.16 34.37 -2.97
CA ASP A 233 9.42 34.10 -1.56
C ASP A 233 8.12 33.82 -0.78
N GLU A 234 7.04 34.58 -1.01
CA GLU A 234 5.72 34.31 -0.43
C GLU A 234 5.23 32.89 -0.72
N ILE A 235 5.35 32.46 -1.98
CA ILE A 235 4.92 31.12 -2.38
C ILE A 235 5.82 30.05 -1.77
N ARG A 236 7.14 30.28 -1.69
CA ARG A 236 8.06 29.35 -1.02
C ARG A 236 7.68 29.17 0.44
N ASP A 237 7.35 30.24 1.13
CA ASP A 237 7.02 30.20 2.55
C ASP A 237 5.63 29.55 2.79
N ALA A 238 4.67 29.78 1.90
CA ALA A 238 3.39 29.08 1.90
C ALA A 238 3.57 27.56 1.69
N LEU A 239 4.39 27.16 0.73
CA LEU A 239 4.74 25.75 0.49
C LEU A 239 5.44 25.15 1.71
N LYS A 240 6.36 25.88 2.34
CA LYS A 240 7.04 25.44 3.57
C LYS A 240 6.06 25.25 4.73
N ALA A 241 5.06 26.12 4.87
CA ALA A 241 4.00 25.97 5.88
C ALA A 241 3.10 24.74 5.64
N MET A 242 2.98 24.30 4.38
CA MET A 242 2.32 23.05 4.00
C MET A 242 3.24 21.82 4.17
N GLY A 243 4.43 21.98 4.77
CA GLY A 243 5.41 20.91 4.90
C GLY A 243 6.12 20.58 3.60
N ILE A 244 6.14 21.48 2.61
CA ILE A 244 6.79 21.27 1.31
C ILE A 244 8.09 22.06 1.23
N VAL A 245 9.21 21.38 1.00
CA VAL A 245 10.51 22.00 0.74
C VAL A 245 10.85 21.88 -0.74
N LEU A 246 11.25 22.99 -1.33
CA LEU A 246 11.67 23.04 -2.73
C LEU A 246 13.17 22.83 -2.85
N GLU A 247 13.56 21.98 -3.80
CA GLU A 247 14.93 21.74 -4.21
C GLU A 247 15.09 22.24 -5.65
N ASP A 248 15.72 23.40 -5.80
CA ASP A 248 16.03 23.95 -7.12
C ASP A 248 17.32 23.30 -7.65
N THR A 249 17.24 22.63 -8.80
CA THR A 249 18.41 22.17 -9.56
C THR A 249 18.63 23.05 -10.80
N ARG A 250 19.75 22.86 -11.52
CA ARG A 250 20.01 23.59 -12.77
C ARG A 250 18.95 23.35 -13.84
N ASP A 251 18.30 22.19 -13.82
CA ASP A 251 17.39 21.74 -14.88
C ASP A 251 15.91 21.72 -14.44
N ALA A 252 15.61 21.64 -13.14
CA ALA A 252 14.23 21.56 -12.63
C ALA A 252 14.09 21.95 -11.15
N THR A 253 12.91 22.46 -10.78
CA THR A 253 12.46 22.58 -9.38
C THR A 253 11.79 21.27 -8.96
N ARG A 254 12.36 20.58 -7.97
CA ARG A 254 11.76 19.41 -7.31
C ARG A 254 11.19 19.82 -5.96
N PHE A 255 10.30 19.02 -5.39
CA PHE A 255 9.81 19.25 -4.02
C PHE A 255 9.88 17.98 -3.19
N LYS A 256 10.07 18.16 -1.89
CA LYS A 256 10.08 17.11 -0.87
C LYS A 256 9.09 17.46 0.21
N ARG A 257 8.29 16.50 0.64
CA ARG A 257 7.42 16.63 1.82
C ARG A 257 8.27 16.39 3.06
N LEU A 258 8.34 17.39 3.94
CA LEU A 258 8.82 17.23 5.31
C LEU A 258 7.78 16.41 6.06
N LYS A 259 8.19 15.22 6.52
CA LYS A 259 7.43 14.42 7.48
C LYS A 259 7.63 14.99 8.88
#